data_AF-A0A9D3Y9V6-F1
#
_entry.id   AF-A0A9D3Y9V6-F1
#
_cell.length_a   1.000
_cell.length_b   1.000
_cell.length_c   1.000
_cell.angle_alpha   90.00
_cell.angle_beta   90.00
_cell.angle_gamma   90.00
#
_symmetry.space_group_name_H-M   'P 1'
#
loop_
_entity.id
_entity.type
_entity.pdbx_description
1 polymer ?
#
loop_
_entity_poly.entity_id
_entity_poly.type
_entity_poly.pdbx_seq_one_letter_code
_entity_poly.pdbx_strand_id
1 'polypeptide(L)'
;MSLYPSLEDMKVDQMAKAQRHYEQQVTYPGAPPAYPPGMSQQALQAPGSSGALYPVLDEYMGLQLTPQFLQQNMPEYSQQVAIPQNRPSNMQVAPVSGADLGIKRAEIKQGLREVVACKDAEGKIGLRIRHVNNGLFVALVQKNSPAALAGLRFGDQILQINGQNVAGWDTDKAHKVLKSANGERISFAVRDRPFERIITMQKDSQGYIGFVFKDGQIKSLVKDSSAARNGVLTEHQLIEVNGQNTVGVKDSVISEIIDSSPRTVTITVMPTVIYEHIVKCMGNSIVKKFMDHSIPDL
;
A
#
# COMPACT_ATOMS: atom_id res chain seq x y z
N MET A 1 -8.60 -21.36 -5.06
CA MET A 1 -8.41 -19.91 -5.27
C MET A 1 -7.12 -19.51 -4.58
N SER A 2 -6.18 -18.88 -5.28
CA SER A 2 -4.95 -18.37 -4.68
C SER A 2 -5.27 -17.25 -3.69
N LEU A 3 -4.69 -17.31 -2.49
CA LEU A 3 -4.92 -16.35 -1.41
C LEU A 3 -4.26 -14.97 -1.65
N TYR A 4 -3.44 -14.85 -2.71
CA TYR A 4 -2.61 -13.68 -2.99
C TYR A 4 -2.77 -13.20 -4.43
N PRO A 5 -2.75 -11.88 -4.69
CA PRO A 5 -2.80 -11.32 -6.03
C PRO A 5 -1.67 -11.86 -6.93
N SER A 6 -2.05 -12.29 -8.12
CA SER A 6 -1.19 -12.83 -9.16
C SER A 6 -0.82 -11.78 -10.22
N LEU A 7 0.16 -12.12 -11.07
CA LEU A 7 0.47 -11.32 -12.27
C LEU A 7 -0.72 -11.22 -13.22
N GLU A 8 -1.60 -12.22 -13.23
CA GLU A 8 -2.81 -12.25 -14.05
C GLU A 8 -3.82 -11.25 -13.49
N ASP A 9 -4.03 -11.22 -12.18
CA ASP A 9 -4.94 -10.27 -11.52
C ASP A 9 -4.50 -8.82 -11.78
N MET A 10 -3.20 -8.53 -11.76
CA MET A 10 -2.68 -7.18 -12.10
C MET A 10 -3.02 -6.80 -13.55
N LYS A 11 -2.84 -7.71 -14.50
CA LYS A 11 -3.14 -7.44 -15.91
C LYS A 11 -4.63 -7.27 -16.16
N VAL A 12 -5.46 -8.08 -15.49
CA VAL A 12 -6.93 -7.96 -15.56
C VAL A 12 -7.38 -6.61 -15.00
N ASP A 13 -6.84 -6.18 -13.85
CA ASP A 13 -7.14 -4.86 -13.30
C ASP A 13 -6.71 -3.71 -14.22
N GLN A 14 -5.54 -3.81 -14.85
CA GLN A 14 -5.09 -2.84 -15.87
C GLN A 14 -6.03 -2.79 -17.08
N MET A 15 -6.47 -3.95 -17.59
CA MET A 15 -7.42 -4.02 -18.70
C MET A 15 -8.79 -3.42 -18.32
N ALA A 16 -9.30 -3.75 -17.13
CA ALA A 16 -10.57 -3.22 -16.64
C ALA A 16 -10.53 -1.69 -16.42
N LYS A 17 -9.40 -1.16 -15.94
CA LYS A 17 -9.17 0.29 -15.82
C LYS A 17 -9.09 0.95 -17.20
N ALA A 18 -8.36 0.34 -18.15
CA ALA A 18 -8.27 0.84 -19.52
C ALA A 18 -9.64 0.87 -20.23
N GLN A 19 -10.47 -0.16 -20.05
CA GLN A 19 -11.84 -0.21 -20.58
C GLN A 19 -12.72 0.89 -19.98
N ARG A 20 -12.71 1.06 -18.65
CA ARG A 20 -13.47 2.15 -17.99
C ARG A 20 -13.03 3.53 -18.45
N HIS A 21 -11.73 3.74 -18.65
CA HIS A 21 -11.21 5.00 -19.19
C HIS A 21 -11.62 5.21 -20.65
N TYR A 22 -11.62 4.16 -21.46
CA TYR A 22 -12.10 4.22 -22.84
C TYR A 22 -13.59 4.56 -22.89
N GLU A 23 -14.43 3.91 -22.08
CA GLU A 23 -15.86 4.19 -21.95
C GLU A 23 -16.15 5.64 -21.54
N GLN A 24 -15.33 6.24 -20.67
CA GLN A 24 -15.46 7.65 -20.29
C GLN A 24 -15.02 8.63 -21.39
N GLN A 25 -14.14 8.22 -22.31
CA GLN A 25 -13.73 9.04 -23.45
C GLN A 25 -14.72 9.00 -24.62
N VAL A 26 -15.54 7.95 -24.74
CA VAL A 26 -16.64 7.91 -25.71
C VAL A 26 -17.84 8.71 -25.21
N THR A 27 -17.68 10.03 -25.12
CA THR A 27 -18.82 10.94 -25.07
C THR A 27 -19.46 10.97 -26.46
N TYR A 28 -20.70 10.51 -26.60
CA TYR A 28 -21.48 10.67 -27.84
C TYR A 28 -21.49 12.16 -28.26
N PRO A 29 -21.28 12.50 -29.54
CA PRO A 29 -21.30 13.89 -29.96
C PRO A 29 -22.73 14.44 -29.91
N GLY A 30 -22.94 15.48 -29.12
CA GLY A 30 -23.98 16.50 -29.30
C GLY A 30 -25.40 16.12 -28.89
N ALA A 31 -25.85 16.68 -27.77
CA ALA A 31 -27.28 16.95 -27.59
C ALA A 31 -27.76 17.91 -28.70
N PRO A 32 -28.91 17.67 -29.36
CA PRO A 32 -29.46 18.61 -30.34
C PRO A 32 -29.86 19.93 -29.64
N PRO A 33 -29.83 21.06 -30.37
CA PRO A 33 -29.88 22.39 -29.77
C PRO A 33 -31.22 22.67 -29.08
N ALA A 34 -31.16 23.45 -27.99
CA ALA A 34 -32.32 23.91 -27.24
C ALA A 34 -33.19 24.83 -28.11
N TYR A 35 -34.48 24.50 -28.24
CA TYR A 35 -35.48 25.36 -28.88
C TYR A 35 -35.86 26.54 -27.97
N PRO A 36 -36.29 27.69 -28.54
CA PRO A 36 -36.59 28.90 -27.78
C PRO A 36 -37.83 28.73 -26.87
N PRO A 37 -37.93 29.50 -25.78
CA PRO A 37 -38.97 29.31 -24.79
C PRO A 37 -40.31 29.86 -25.28
N GLY A 38 -41.31 28.98 -25.32
CA GLY A 38 -42.72 29.39 -25.42
C GLY A 38 -43.53 28.49 -26.33
N MET A 39 -43.99 27.36 -25.81
CA MET A 39 -45.33 26.78 -26.03
C MET A 39 -45.41 25.40 -25.38
N SER A 40 -46.31 25.26 -24.40
CA SER A 40 -46.71 23.98 -23.81
C SER A 40 -47.58 23.18 -24.79
N GLN A 41 -47.32 21.88 -25.00
CA GLN A 41 -48.34 20.83 -25.02
C GLN A 41 -47.78 19.39 -25.22
N GLN A 42 -48.19 18.52 -24.29
CA GLN A 42 -48.62 17.12 -24.42
C GLN A 42 -47.78 16.13 -25.26
N ALA A 43 -47.14 15.18 -24.56
CA ALA A 43 -46.62 13.96 -25.14
C ALA A 43 -47.73 12.90 -25.31
N LEU A 44 -47.79 12.31 -26.50
CA LEU A 44 -48.73 11.28 -26.93
C LEU A 44 -48.54 9.95 -26.18
N GLN A 45 -49.65 9.32 -25.81
CA GLN A 45 -49.73 7.94 -25.32
C GLN A 45 -49.72 6.94 -26.49
N ALA A 46 -48.95 5.86 -26.36
CA ALA A 46 -49.02 4.70 -27.25
C ALA A 46 -49.99 3.63 -26.68
N PRO A 47 -50.76 2.93 -27.54
CA PRO A 47 -51.83 2.02 -27.12
C PRO A 47 -51.32 0.63 -26.72
N GLY A 48 -52.06 -0.07 -25.86
CA GLY A 48 -51.55 -1.19 -25.05
C GLY A 48 -51.89 -2.64 -25.43
N SER A 49 -51.42 -3.50 -24.52
CA SER A 49 -51.76 -4.90 -24.20
C SER A 49 -51.09 -6.06 -24.97
N SER A 50 -50.25 -6.81 -24.26
CA SER A 50 -50.41 -8.25 -24.05
C SER A 50 -49.79 -8.61 -22.68
N GLY A 51 -50.53 -9.39 -21.89
CA GLY A 51 -50.25 -9.63 -20.47
C GLY A 51 -48.89 -10.27 -20.21
N ALA A 52 -48.25 -9.86 -19.12
CA ALA A 52 -47.06 -10.51 -18.61
C ALA A 52 -47.42 -11.96 -18.22
N LEU A 53 -46.92 -12.93 -18.99
CA LEU A 53 -47.20 -14.36 -18.80
C LEU A 53 -46.43 -14.99 -17.63
N TYR A 54 -45.57 -14.22 -16.95
CA TYR A 54 -44.81 -14.66 -15.78
C TYR A 54 -44.93 -13.61 -14.67
N PRO A 55 -45.21 -14.03 -13.42
CA PRO A 55 -45.14 -13.12 -12.27
C PRO A 55 -43.72 -12.57 -12.12
N VAL A 56 -43.60 -11.28 -11.83
CA VAL A 56 -42.34 -10.68 -11.40
C VAL A 56 -41.91 -11.29 -10.06
N LEU A 57 -40.62 -11.59 -9.90
CA LEU A 57 -40.08 -12.30 -8.73
C LEU A 57 -40.41 -11.60 -7.40
N ASP A 58 -40.54 -10.28 -7.42
CA ASP A 58 -40.90 -9.44 -6.27
C ASP A 58 -42.29 -9.75 -5.72
N GLU A 59 -43.27 -10.01 -6.60
CA GLU A 59 -44.65 -10.30 -6.20
C GLU A 59 -44.83 -11.75 -5.76
N TYR A 60 -44.02 -12.67 -6.31
CA TYR A 60 -44.02 -14.09 -5.92
C TYR A 60 -43.32 -14.34 -4.56
N MET A 61 -42.26 -13.58 -4.26
CA MET A 61 -41.49 -13.73 -3.01
C MET A 61 -42.08 -12.95 -1.83
N GLY A 62 -43.10 -12.12 -2.04
CA GLY A 62 -43.75 -11.35 -0.98
C GLY A 62 -42.82 -10.38 -0.25
N LEU A 63 -41.71 -9.97 -0.89
CA LEU A 63 -40.65 -9.15 -0.29
C LEU A 63 -40.92 -7.64 -0.43
N GLN A 64 -42.14 -7.23 -0.72
CA GLN A 64 -42.52 -5.81 -0.71
C GLN A 64 -42.47 -5.26 0.72
N LEU A 65 -41.33 -4.67 1.07
CA LEU A 65 -41.13 -3.88 2.27
C LEU A 65 -41.91 -2.57 2.13
N THR A 66 -43.19 -2.60 2.47
CA THR A 66 -44.00 -1.38 2.55
C THR A 66 -43.42 -0.45 3.63
N PRO A 67 -43.44 0.89 3.43
CA PRO A 67 -42.92 1.85 4.40
C PRO A 67 -43.50 1.65 5.80
N GLN A 68 -44.76 1.24 5.89
CA GLN A 68 -45.44 0.90 7.14
C GLN A 68 -44.84 -0.32 7.85
N PHE A 69 -44.44 -1.38 7.12
CA PHE A 69 -43.81 -2.56 7.71
C PHE A 69 -42.41 -2.26 8.25
N LEU A 70 -41.67 -1.36 7.58
CA LEU A 70 -40.39 -0.85 8.08
C LEU A 70 -40.54 -0.04 9.37
N GLN A 71 -41.57 0.81 9.46
CA GLN A 71 -41.81 1.63 10.65
C GLN A 71 -42.17 0.77 11.88
N GLN A 72 -42.92 -0.32 11.67
CA GLN A 72 -43.39 -1.17 12.76
C GLN A 72 -42.32 -2.11 13.32
N ASN A 73 -41.33 -2.48 12.51
CA ASN A 73 -40.27 -3.43 12.88
C ASN A 73 -38.87 -2.79 13.02
N MET A 74 -38.76 -1.46 12.96
CA MET A 74 -37.50 -0.78 13.29
C MET A 74 -37.32 -0.70 14.82
N PRO A 75 -36.26 -1.29 15.40
CA PRO A 75 -35.95 -1.06 16.81
C PRO A 75 -35.61 0.43 17.03
N GLU A 76 -36.17 1.00 18.09
CA GLU A 76 -35.96 2.38 18.51
C GLU A 76 -34.49 2.56 18.93
N TYR A 77 -33.63 2.87 17.98
CA TYR A 77 -32.30 3.36 18.30
C TYR A 77 -32.47 4.73 18.94
N SER A 78 -32.36 4.77 20.27
CA SER A 78 -32.15 6.01 21.00
C SER A 78 -30.98 6.74 20.34
N GLN A 79 -31.27 7.82 19.61
CA GLN A 79 -30.28 8.80 19.21
C GLN A 79 -29.82 9.52 20.49
N GLN A 80 -28.96 8.88 21.27
CA GLN A 80 -28.01 9.62 22.09
C GLN A 80 -26.97 10.17 21.12
N VAL A 81 -27.32 11.29 20.50
CA VAL A 81 -26.37 12.22 19.92
C VAL A 81 -25.31 12.50 20.98
N ALA A 82 -24.07 12.18 20.66
CA ALA A 82 -22.93 12.37 21.53
C ALA A 82 -22.89 13.83 22.01
N ILE A 83 -23.10 14.02 23.31
CA ILE A 83 -22.83 15.29 23.96
C ILE A 83 -21.29 15.47 23.92
N PRO A 84 -20.75 16.59 23.44
CA PRO A 84 -19.32 16.85 23.55
C PRO A 84 -18.99 17.04 25.03
N GLN A 85 -18.58 15.96 25.69
CA GLN A 85 -18.14 16.00 27.06
C GLN A 85 -16.75 16.63 27.10
N ASN A 86 -16.72 17.93 27.37
CA ASN A 86 -15.51 18.61 27.82
C ASN A 86 -15.19 18.10 29.24
N ARG A 87 -14.47 16.98 29.33
CA ARG A 87 -13.93 16.44 30.59
C ARG A 87 -12.41 16.41 30.53
N PRO A 88 -11.72 16.79 31.62
CA PRO A 88 -10.27 16.83 31.66
C PRO A 88 -9.69 15.41 31.73
N SER A 89 -8.63 15.20 30.96
CA SER A 89 -7.55 14.22 31.15
C SER A 89 -7.88 13.00 32.03
N ASN A 90 -8.36 11.92 31.42
CA ASN A 90 -7.96 10.57 31.81
C ASN A 90 -7.98 9.66 30.59
N MET A 91 -6.90 8.89 30.45
CA MET A 91 -6.46 8.13 29.27
C MET A 91 -7.55 7.26 28.61
N GLN A 92 -8.28 7.81 27.65
CA GLN A 92 -8.79 7.01 26.53
C GLN A 92 -7.78 7.09 25.41
N VAL A 93 -7.08 5.99 25.18
CA VAL A 93 -6.28 5.79 23.98
C VAL A 93 -7.28 5.58 22.84
N ALA A 94 -7.40 6.57 21.95
CA ALA A 94 -8.16 6.40 20.72
C ALA A 94 -7.61 5.17 19.97
N PRO A 95 -8.48 4.33 19.37
CA PRO A 95 -8.02 3.30 18.46
C PRO A 95 -7.17 3.96 17.38
N VAL A 96 -6.02 3.36 17.09
CA VAL A 96 -5.10 3.81 16.03
C VAL A 96 -5.90 3.92 14.74
N SER A 97 -6.25 5.15 14.36
CA SER A 97 -7.15 5.41 13.24
C SER A 97 -6.32 5.48 11.96
N GLY A 98 -6.86 4.97 10.84
CA GLY A 98 -6.17 4.97 9.53
C GLY A 98 -5.84 6.35 8.95
N ALA A 99 -6.03 7.43 9.71
CA ALA A 99 -5.65 8.79 9.36
C ALA A 99 -4.19 9.12 9.72
N ASP A 100 -3.53 8.32 10.58
CA ASP A 100 -2.13 8.57 10.98
C ASP A 100 -1.19 8.52 9.76
N LEU A 101 -0.41 9.59 9.56
CA LEU A 101 0.52 9.74 8.43
C LEU A 101 1.55 8.60 8.38
N GLY A 102 2.00 8.12 9.54
CA GLY A 102 2.93 6.99 9.64
C GLY A 102 2.34 5.69 9.09
N ILE A 103 1.04 5.46 9.27
CA ILE A 103 0.35 4.27 8.77
C ILE A 103 0.19 4.36 7.26
N LYS A 104 -0.24 5.52 6.75
CA LYS A 104 -0.38 5.74 5.30
C LYS A 104 0.95 5.60 4.55
N ARG A 105 2.05 6.08 5.13
CA ARG A 105 3.40 5.96 4.54
C ARG A 105 3.95 4.53 4.60
N ALA A 106 3.70 3.84 5.72
CA ALA A 106 4.19 2.48 5.93
C ALA A 106 3.33 1.42 5.23
N GLU A 107 2.11 1.76 4.81
CA GLU A 107 1.14 0.83 4.19
C GLU A 107 1.80 -0.01 3.09
N ILE A 108 1.79 -1.33 3.30
CA ILE A 108 2.15 -2.32 2.29
C ILE A 108 0.84 -2.72 1.64
N LYS A 109 0.57 -2.13 0.47
CA LYS A 109 -0.49 -2.64 -0.40
C LYS A 109 -0.02 -4.02 -0.85
N GLN A 110 -0.65 -5.10 -0.40
CA GLN A 110 -0.27 -6.47 -0.79
C GLN A 110 -0.51 -6.79 -2.29
N GLY A 111 -0.67 -5.74 -3.11
CA GLY A 111 -0.88 -5.83 -4.54
C GLY A 111 0.44 -5.87 -5.30
N LEU A 112 0.35 -6.39 -6.52
CA LEU A 112 1.36 -6.14 -7.54
C LEU A 112 1.22 -4.71 -8.05
N ARG A 113 2.35 -4.02 -8.21
CA ARG A 113 2.41 -2.71 -8.85
C ARG A 113 3.33 -2.74 -10.05
N GLU A 114 2.92 -2.06 -11.12
CA GLU A 114 3.82 -1.74 -12.23
C GLU A 114 4.53 -0.43 -11.93
N VAL A 115 5.85 -0.45 -12.05
CA VAL A 115 6.73 0.69 -11.81
C VAL A 115 7.53 0.95 -13.07
N VAL A 116 7.60 2.20 -13.51
CA VAL A 116 8.38 2.59 -14.67
C VAL A 116 9.52 3.47 -14.20
N ALA A 117 10.75 3.10 -14.55
CA ALA A 117 11.94 3.90 -14.28
C ALA A 117 12.68 4.20 -15.59
N CYS A 118 13.26 5.39 -15.67
CA CYS A 118 14.12 5.81 -16.77
C CYS A 118 15.60 5.69 -16.34
N LYS A 119 16.54 5.55 -17.27
CA LYS A 119 17.96 5.63 -16.91
C LYS A 119 18.37 7.09 -16.75
N ASP A 120 19.30 7.34 -15.84
CA ASP A 120 19.96 8.63 -15.70
C ASP A 120 20.93 8.89 -16.88
N ALA A 121 21.51 10.08 -16.96
CA ALA A 121 22.48 10.48 -17.98
C ALA A 121 23.70 9.53 -18.07
N GLU A 122 24.05 8.87 -16.95
CA GLU A 122 25.12 7.86 -16.90
C GLU A 122 24.67 6.45 -17.34
N GLY A 123 23.42 6.27 -17.78
CA GLY A 123 22.86 4.96 -18.12
C GLY A 123 22.64 4.05 -16.92
N LYS A 124 22.50 4.61 -15.72
CA LYS A 124 22.27 3.88 -14.46
C LYS A 124 20.87 4.19 -13.92
N ILE A 125 20.28 3.21 -13.24
CA ILE A 125 18.98 3.36 -12.56
C ILE A 125 19.17 3.61 -11.06
N GLY A 126 20.35 3.28 -10.52
CA GLY A 126 20.64 3.34 -9.09
C GLY A 126 20.03 2.21 -8.26
N LEU A 127 19.81 1.05 -8.88
CA LEU A 127 19.22 -0.13 -8.25
C LEU A 127 20.25 -1.27 -8.12
N ARG A 128 20.25 -1.95 -6.97
CA ARG A 128 20.97 -3.22 -6.80
C ARG A 128 19.99 -4.34 -6.46
N ILE A 129 20.05 -5.41 -7.24
CA ILE A 129 19.15 -6.57 -7.11
C ILE A 129 19.93 -7.77 -6.55
N ARG A 130 19.25 -8.57 -5.73
CA ARG A 130 19.76 -9.81 -5.14
C ARG A 130 18.81 -10.99 -5.41
N HIS A 131 19.39 -12.14 -5.74
CA HIS A 131 18.67 -13.40 -5.86
C HIS A 131 18.51 -14.05 -4.48
N VAL A 132 17.28 -14.37 -4.10
CA VAL A 132 16.91 -15.07 -2.86
C VAL A 132 15.80 -16.06 -3.19
N ASN A 133 15.99 -17.36 -2.88
CA ASN A 133 14.98 -18.41 -3.06
C ASN A 133 14.24 -18.39 -4.42
N ASN A 134 14.97 -18.33 -5.54
CA ASN A 134 14.44 -18.27 -6.92
C ASN A 134 13.67 -16.98 -7.29
N GLY A 135 13.68 -15.97 -6.41
CA GLY A 135 13.17 -14.64 -6.66
C GLY A 135 14.27 -13.58 -6.72
N LEU A 136 13.96 -12.44 -7.33
CA LEU A 136 14.82 -11.26 -7.34
C LEU A 136 14.25 -10.18 -6.40
N PHE A 137 15.10 -9.65 -5.53
CA PHE A 137 14.75 -8.68 -4.51
C PHE A 137 15.62 -7.44 -4.61
N VAL A 138 15.04 -6.29 -4.30
CA VAL A 138 15.76 -5.02 -4.23
C VAL A 138 16.59 -4.97 -2.95
N ALA A 139 17.91 -4.87 -3.10
CA ALA A 139 18.88 -4.87 -2.01
C ALA A 139 19.42 -3.47 -1.69
N LEU A 140 19.49 -2.58 -2.67
CA LEU A 140 19.91 -1.19 -2.48
C LEU A 140 19.18 -0.31 -3.49
N VAL A 141 18.66 0.81 -3.00
CA VAL A 141 18.13 1.90 -3.82
C VAL A 141 18.98 3.13 -3.52
N GLN A 142 19.56 3.72 -4.56
CA GLN A 142 20.37 4.92 -4.40
C GLN A 142 19.48 6.15 -4.19
N LYS A 143 19.84 7.00 -3.23
CA LYS A 143 19.18 8.29 -3.04
C LYS A 143 19.23 9.13 -4.32
N ASN A 144 18.12 9.83 -4.63
CA ASN A 144 17.96 10.67 -5.82
C ASN A 144 18.17 9.93 -7.16
N SER A 145 18.02 8.61 -7.17
CA SER A 145 18.12 7.83 -8.41
C SER A 145 16.75 7.64 -9.06
N PRO A 146 16.70 7.31 -10.37
CA PRO A 146 15.43 6.97 -11.01
C PRO A 146 14.68 5.82 -10.35
N ALA A 147 15.39 4.87 -9.71
CA ALA A 147 14.75 3.82 -8.91
C ALA A 147 14.00 4.38 -7.69
N ALA A 148 14.60 5.34 -6.97
CA ALA A 148 13.97 5.99 -5.83
C ALA A 148 12.74 6.81 -6.27
N LEU A 149 12.87 7.57 -7.36
CA LEU A 149 11.77 8.36 -7.93
C LEU A 149 10.62 7.47 -8.44
N ALA A 150 10.93 6.29 -8.96
CA ALA A 150 9.94 5.30 -9.35
C ALA A 150 9.26 4.62 -8.13
N GLY A 151 9.71 4.92 -6.91
CA GLY A 151 9.14 4.41 -5.68
C GLY A 151 9.56 2.98 -5.34
N LEU A 152 10.68 2.47 -5.91
CA LEU A 152 11.26 1.20 -5.49
C LEU A 152 11.89 1.35 -4.10
N ARG A 153 11.69 0.34 -3.25
CA ARG A 153 12.21 0.29 -1.88
C ARG A 153 13.00 -0.98 -1.62
N PHE A 154 13.79 -0.96 -0.56
CA PHE A 154 14.43 -2.17 -0.04
C PHE A 154 13.38 -3.24 0.22
N GLY A 155 13.70 -4.50 -0.07
CA GLY A 155 12.80 -5.63 0.19
C GLY A 155 11.72 -5.87 -0.87
N ASP A 156 11.55 -4.97 -1.84
CA ASP A 156 10.64 -5.17 -2.96
C ASP A 156 11.05 -6.40 -3.82
N GLN A 157 10.06 -7.20 -4.23
CA GLN A 157 10.30 -8.36 -5.09
C GLN A 157 9.98 -8.04 -6.54
N ILE A 158 10.96 -8.23 -7.43
CA ILE A 158 10.79 -8.04 -8.87
C ILE A 158 10.29 -9.34 -9.48
N LEU A 159 9.16 -9.28 -10.17
CA LEU A 159 8.53 -10.41 -10.86
C LEU A 159 8.73 -10.34 -12.38
N GLN A 160 8.71 -9.13 -12.95
CA GLN A 160 8.99 -8.93 -14.37
C GLN A 160 9.86 -7.69 -14.62
N ILE A 161 10.70 -7.76 -15.64
CA ILE A 161 11.46 -6.63 -16.18
C ILE A 161 11.16 -6.54 -17.68
N ASN A 162 10.64 -5.41 -18.15
CA ASN A 162 10.24 -5.19 -19.55
C ASN A 162 9.34 -6.30 -20.11
N GLY A 163 8.41 -6.79 -19.29
CA GLY A 163 7.49 -7.89 -19.64
C GLY A 163 8.09 -9.29 -19.61
N GLN A 164 9.39 -9.45 -19.33
CA GLN A 164 10.03 -10.76 -19.16
C GLN A 164 9.95 -11.23 -17.71
N ASN A 165 9.53 -12.48 -17.49
CA ASN A 165 9.50 -13.08 -16.17
C ASN A 165 10.93 -13.38 -15.68
N VAL A 166 11.21 -12.98 -14.44
CA VAL A 166 12.56 -13.05 -13.86
C VAL A 166 12.72 -14.16 -12.83
N ALA A 167 11.70 -15.01 -12.66
CA ALA A 167 11.78 -16.19 -11.82
C ALA A 167 12.98 -17.08 -12.20
N GLY A 168 13.80 -17.44 -11.22
CA GLY A 168 15.01 -18.26 -11.41
C GLY A 168 16.18 -17.55 -12.11
N TRP A 169 16.10 -16.24 -12.33
CA TRP A 169 17.25 -15.49 -12.83
C TRP A 169 18.30 -15.32 -11.73
N ASP A 170 19.56 -15.50 -12.10
CA ASP A 170 20.68 -15.15 -11.23
C ASP A 170 20.90 -13.63 -11.18
N THR A 171 21.60 -13.16 -10.15
CA THR A 171 21.92 -11.75 -9.97
C THR A 171 22.62 -11.14 -11.18
N ASP A 172 23.63 -11.84 -11.72
CA ASP A 172 24.43 -11.30 -12.82
C ASP A 172 23.62 -11.18 -14.12
N LYS A 173 22.72 -12.15 -14.35
CA LYS A 173 21.79 -12.11 -15.48
C LYS A 173 20.85 -10.90 -15.37
N ALA A 174 20.29 -10.65 -14.19
CA ALA A 174 19.43 -9.49 -13.96
C ALA A 174 20.18 -8.17 -14.22
N HIS A 175 21.41 -8.04 -13.69
CA HIS A 175 22.26 -6.86 -13.93
C HIS A 175 22.61 -6.67 -15.40
N LYS A 176 22.85 -7.75 -16.15
CA LYS A 176 23.11 -7.70 -17.59
C LYS A 176 21.89 -7.19 -18.36
N VAL A 177 20.70 -7.69 -18.04
CA VAL A 177 19.44 -7.24 -18.66
C VAL A 177 19.16 -5.77 -18.37
N LEU A 178 19.34 -5.32 -17.11
CA LEU A 178 19.18 -3.90 -16.76
C LEU A 178 20.16 -3.00 -17.52
N LYS A 179 21.42 -3.43 -17.68
CA LYS A 179 22.43 -2.70 -18.45
C LYS A 179 22.08 -2.64 -19.94
N SER A 180 21.62 -3.75 -20.53
CA SER A 180 21.25 -3.84 -21.95
C SER A 180 19.88 -3.23 -22.29
N ALA A 181 18.99 -3.02 -21.32
CA ALA A 181 17.67 -2.44 -21.56
C ALA A 181 17.77 -1.02 -22.15
N ASN A 182 16.79 -0.63 -22.97
CA ASN A 182 16.72 0.72 -23.55
C ASN A 182 16.70 1.77 -22.42
N GLY A 183 17.47 2.85 -22.61
CA GLY A 183 17.68 3.85 -21.56
C GLY A 183 16.46 4.71 -21.23
N GLU A 184 15.48 4.74 -22.11
CA GLU A 184 14.36 5.68 -22.02
C GLU A 184 13.21 5.18 -21.14
N ARG A 185 12.96 3.86 -21.10
CA ARG A 185 11.86 3.29 -20.31
C ARG A 185 12.15 1.85 -19.91
N ILE A 186 12.12 1.57 -18.61
CA ILE A 186 12.19 0.22 -18.06
C ILE A 186 10.97 -0.01 -17.18
N SER A 187 10.13 -0.99 -17.54
CA SER A 187 8.99 -1.39 -16.73
C SER A 187 9.34 -2.55 -15.80
N PHE A 188 8.93 -2.43 -14.55
CA PHE A 188 9.08 -3.44 -13.51
C PHE A 188 7.69 -3.85 -13.03
N ALA A 189 7.40 -5.14 -12.99
CA ALA A 189 6.28 -5.64 -12.20
C ALA A 189 6.84 -6.05 -10.83
N VAL A 190 6.39 -5.38 -9.78
CA VAL A 190 6.93 -5.50 -8.42
C VAL A 190 5.84 -5.95 -7.48
N ARG A 191 6.21 -6.79 -6.51
CA ARG A 191 5.41 -7.09 -5.33
C ARG A 191 5.99 -6.34 -4.14
N ASP A 192 5.14 -5.55 -3.49
CA ASP A 192 5.51 -4.73 -2.35
C ASP A 192 5.96 -5.62 -1.18
N ARG A 193 7.25 -5.55 -0.87
CA ARG A 193 7.87 -5.96 0.40
C ARG A 193 7.26 -7.24 1.03
N PRO A 194 7.33 -8.40 0.36
CA PRO A 194 6.61 -9.61 0.77
C PRO A 194 7.08 -10.24 2.10
N PHE A 195 8.27 -9.88 2.57
CA PHE A 195 8.83 -10.39 3.84
C PHE A 195 8.79 -9.36 4.96
N GLU A 196 8.18 -8.21 4.73
CA GLU A 196 8.06 -7.16 5.71
C GLU A 196 6.72 -7.22 6.44
N ARG A 197 6.75 -6.85 7.71
CA ARG A 197 5.56 -6.74 8.56
C ARG A 197 5.51 -5.36 9.17
N ILE A 198 4.35 -4.72 9.06
CA ILE A 198 4.08 -3.44 9.70
C ILE A 198 3.52 -3.70 11.10
N ILE A 199 4.03 -2.97 12.09
CA ILE A 199 3.55 -3.00 13.46
C ILE A 199 3.38 -1.56 13.92
N THR A 200 2.15 -1.18 14.24
CA THR A 200 1.86 0.12 14.84
C THR A 200 1.76 -0.02 16.34
N MET A 201 2.43 0.88 17.04
CA MET A 201 2.54 0.89 18.49
C MET A 201 2.35 2.32 19.00
N GLN A 202 2.24 2.44 20.31
CA GLN A 202 2.12 3.73 20.98
C GLN A 202 3.16 3.85 22.09
N LYS A 203 3.79 5.02 22.17
CA LYS A 203 4.65 5.42 23.27
C LYS A 203 3.85 5.51 24.57
N ASP A 204 4.51 5.14 25.66
CA ASP A 204 4.02 5.34 27.03
C ASP A 204 4.13 6.81 27.47
N SER A 205 3.87 7.09 28.74
CA SER A 205 4.00 8.43 29.32
C SER A 205 5.43 8.94 29.42
N GLN A 206 6.43 8.04 29.36
CA GLN A 206 7.86 8.38 29.38
C GLN A 206 8.45 8.53 27.97
N GLY A 207 7.68 8.20 26.93
CA GLY A 207 8.10 8.28 25.53
C GLY A 207 8.65 6.97 24.96
N TYR A 208 8.62 5.87 25.71
CA TYR A 208 9.17 4.58 25.28
C TYR A 208 8.12 3.67 24.64
N ILE A 209 8.57 2.86 23.67
CA ILE A 209 7.75 1.84 23.00
C ILE A 209 7.97 0.45 23.63
N GLY A 210 9.19 0.22 24.14
CA GLY A 210 9.58 -0.94 24.94
C GLY A 210 10.24 -2.09 24.17
N PHE A 211 11.16 -1.79 23.27
CA PHE A 211 12.08 -2.77 22.69
C PHE A 211 13.51 -2.23 22.68
N VAL A 212 14.48 -3.13 22.75
CA VAL A 212 15.91 -2.80 22.63
C VAL A 212 16.41 -3.38 21.32
N PHE A 213 17.14 -2.59 20.57
CA PHE A 213 17.73 -2.99 19.30
C PHE A 213 19.23 -2.68 19.27
N LYS A 214 19.95 -3.40 18.42
CA LYS A 214 21.39 -3.23 18.18
C LYS A 214 21.69 -3.51 16.72
N ASP A 215 22.45 -2.63 16.07
CA ASP A 215 22.74 -2.65 14.64
C ASP A 215 21.45 -2.79 13.80
N GLY A 216 20.39 -2.08 14.23
CA GLY A 216 19.04 -2.17 13.66
C GLY A 216 18.26 -3.48 13.93
N GLN A 217 18.84 -4.47 14.62
CA GLN A 217 18.17 -5.72 14.97
C GLN A 217 17.52 -5.64 16.35
N ILE A 218 16.25 -6.05 16.45
CA ILE A 218 15.52 -6.13 17.72
C ILE A 218 16.04 -7.33 18.53
N LYS A 219 16.63 -7.06 19.69
CA LYS A 219 17.24 -8.06 20.59
C LYS A 219 16.33 -8.48 21.72
N SER A 220 15.67 -7.53 22.37
CA SER A 220 14.82 -7.83 23.53
C SER A 220 13.61 -6.92 23.61
N LEU A 221 12.58 -7.41 24.29
CA LEU A 221 11.33 -6.71 24.52
C LEU A 221 11.14 -6.44 26.00
N VAL A 222 10.63 -5.26 26.32
CA VAL A 222 10.25 -4.89 27.68
C VAL A 222 8.87 -5.48 27.96
N LYS A 223 8.70 -6.10 29.12
CA LYS A 223 7.42 -6.66 29.56
C LYS A 223 6.39 -5.53 29.74
N ASP A 224 5.13 -5.83 29.47
CA ASP A 224 3.99 -4.89 29.59
C ASP A 224 4.08 -3.63 28.72
N SER A 225 5.02 -3.63 27.77
CA SER A 225 5.21 -2.53 26.83
C SER A 225 4.24 -2.60 25.66
N SER A 226 4.18 -1.49 24.91
CA SER A 226 3.43 -1.43 23.66
C SER A 226 3.97 -2.43 22.63
N ALA A 227 5.29 -2.60 22.57
CA ALA A 227 5.94 -3.56 21.68
C ALA A 227 5.55 -5.01 21.98
N ALA A 228 5.52 -5.38 23.27
CA ALA A 228 5.09 -6.71 23.69
C ALA A 228 3.60 -6.94 23.37
N ARG A 229 2.73 -5.95 23.63
CA ARG A 229 1.29 -6.04 23.35
C ARG A 229 0.96 -6.17 21.86
N ASN A 230 1.73 -5.51 20.99
CA ASN A 230 1.53 -5.56 19.53
C ASN A 230 2.28 -6.73 18.86
N GLY A 231 2.97 -7.57 19.63
CA GLY A 231 3.63 -8.77 19.13
C GLY A 231 4.83 -8.47 18.23
N VAL A 232 5.63 -7.46 18.58
CA VAL A 232 6.98 -7.29 18.01
C VAL A 232 7.78 -8.56 18.30
N LEU A 233 8.56 -9.01 17.33
CA LEU A 233 9.38 -10.21 17.44
C LEU A 233 10.86 -9.83 17.56
N THR A 234 11.59 -10.59 18.37
CA THR A 234 13.06 -10.53 18.41
C THR A 234 13.66 -11.17 17.15
N GLU A 235 14.93 -10.92 16.89
CA GLU A 235 15.63 -11.42 15.69
C GLU A 235 14.98 -10.94 14.37
N HIS A 236 14.41 -9.72 14.44
CA HIS A 236 13.89 -8.99 13.29
C HIS A 236 14.67 -7.68 13.13
N GLN A 237 14.93 -7.31 11.89
CA GLN A 237 15.58 -6.07 11.51
C GLN A 237 14.54 -4.96 11.34
N LEU A 238 14.83 -3.77 11.86
CA LEU A 238 14.10 -2.54 11.56
C LEU A 238 14.43 -2.10 10.13
N ILE A 239 13.40 -1.98 9.30
CA ILE A 239 13.52 -1.51 7.92
C ILE A 239 13.05 -0.07 7.83
N GLU A 240 11.84 0.23 8.32
CA GLU A 240 11.29 1.60 8.31
C GLU A 240 10.73 2.00 9.68
N VAL A 241 10.79 3.30 9.97
CA VAL A 241 10.13 3.95 11.12
C VAL A 241 9.28 5.11 10.60
N ASN A 242 7.97 5.04 10.77
CA ASN A 242 6.96 5.98 10.25
C ASN A 242 7.08 6.26 8.74
N GLY A 243 7.49 5.24 7.98
CA GLY A 243 7.75 5.32 6.55
C GLY A 243 9.14 5.85 6.17
N GLN A 244 9.97 6.24 7.13
CA GLN A 244 11.37 6.59 6.87
C GLN A 244 12.24 5.33 6.87
N ASN A 245 13.01 5.09 5.81
CA ASN A 245 13.94 3.97 5.74
C ASN A 245 15.11 4.12 6.71
N THR A 246 15.39 3.08 7.49
CA THR A 246 16.45 3.01 8.51
C THR A 246 17.58 2.03 8.16
N VAL A 247 17.50 1.35 7.01
CA VAL A 247 18.49 0.33 6.60
C VAL A 247 19.89 0.93 6.41
N GLY A 248 20.82 0.58 7.29
CA GLY A 248 22.20 1.09 7.25
C GLY A 248 22.41 2.38 8.05
N VAL A 249 21.37 2.93 8.67
CA VAL A 249 21.49 4.05 9.62
C VAL A 249 22.12 3.56 10.92
N LYS A 250 22.84 4.44 11.64
CA LYS A 250 23.39 4.13 12.97
C LYS A 250 22.29 4.11 14.03
N ASP A 251 22.44 3.25 15.04
CA ASP A 251 21.45 3.10 16.12
C ASP A 251 21.14 4.41 16.86
N SER A 252 22.13 5.29 17.04
CA SER A 252 21.92 6.61 17.65
C SER A 252 20.89 7.43 16.88
N VAL A 253 21.01 7.47 15.55
CA VAL A 253 20.09 8.23 14.68
C VAL A 253 18.73 7.56 14.62
N ILE A 254 18.67 6.22 14.62
CA ILE A 254 17.38 5.49 14.69
C ILE A 254 16.66 5.80 16.00
N SER A 255 17.40 5.85 17.12
CA SER A 255 16.86 6.22 18.44
C SER A 255 16.32 7.65 18.42
N GLU A 256 17.07 8.61 17.86
CA GLU A 256 16.61 9.99 17.68
C GLU A 256 15.35 10.10 16.80
N ILE A 257 15.25 9.33 15.71
CA ILE A 257 14.05 9.26 14.85
C ILE A 257 12.86 8.72 15.64
N ILE A 258 13.07 7.67 16.44
CA ILE A 258 12.03 7.11 17.30
C ILE A 258 11.64 8.12 18.38
N ASP A 259 12.57 8.80 19.03
CA ASP A 259 12.29 9.73 20.13
C ASP A 259 11.56 10.99 19.64
N SER A 260 11.96 11.53 18.48
CA SER A 260 11.32 12.67 17.83
C SER A 260 9.95 12.35 17.22
N SER A 261 9.62 11.07 17.06
CA SER A 261 8.34 10.66 16.49
C SER A 261 7.14 11.02 17.39
N PRO A 262 5.92 11.14 16.84
CA PRO A 262 4.72 11.30 17.65
C PRO A 262 4.46 10.08 18.54
N ARG A 263 3.42 10.18 19.37
CA ARG A 263 3.00 9.11 20.29
C ARG A 263 2.76 7.79 19.56
N THR A 264 2.12 7.82 18.40
CA THR A 264 1.93 6.63 17.56
C THR A 264 3.16 6.41 16.70
N VAL A 265 3.75 5.22 16.77
CA VAL A 265 4.94 4.84 16.00
C VAL A 265 4.62 3.59 15.21
N THR A 266 4.76 3.69 13.90
CA THR A 266 4.63 2.55 13.00
C THR A 266 6.02 2.12 12.56
N ILE A 267 6.38 0.87 12.81
CA ILE A 267 7.64 0.31 12.32
C ILE A 267 7.35 -0.76 11.28
N THR A 268 8.27 -0.92 10.35
CA THR A 268 8.29 -2.02 9.40
C THR A 268 9.49 -2.91 9.71
N VAL A 269 9.24 -4.19 9.94
CA VAL A 269 10.26 -5.17 10.35
C VAL A 269 10.38 -6.31 9.35
N MET A 270 11.59 -6.85 9.21
CA MET A 270 11.89 -8.02 8.38
C MET A 270 12.67 -9.06 9.20
N PRO A 271 12.44 -10.37 9.05
CA PRO A 271 13.26 -11.39 9.71
C PRO A 271 14.75 -11.23 9.38
N THR A 272 15.62 -11.30 10.39
CA THR A 272 17.06 -11.04 10.20
C THR A 272 17.71 -12.00 9.19
N VAL A 273 17.30 -13.27 9.17
CA VAL A 273 17.82 -14.27 8.22
C VAL A 273 17.63 -13.82 6.76
N ILE A 274 16.47 -13.22 6.44
CA ILE A 274 16.15 -12.75 5.10
C ILE A 274 16.94 -11.48 4.80
N TYR A 275 16.96 -10.54 5.75
CA TYR A 275 17.73 -9.30 5.64
C TYR A 275 19.21 -9.59 5.34
N GLU A 276 19.84 -10.46 6.13
CA GLU A 276 21.23 -10.88 5.95
C GLU A 276 21.47 -11.48 4.57
N HIS A 277 20.58 -12.33 4.07
CA HIS A 277 20.69 -12.90 2.72
C HIS A 277 20.65 -11.84 1.61
N ILE A 278 19.86 -10.79 1.79
CA ILE A 278 19.75 -9.67 0.84
C ILE A 278 21.03 -8.82 0.86
N VAL A 279 21.60 -8.55 2.04
CA VAL A 279 22.76 -7.65 2.19
C VAL A 279 24.13 -8.36 2.21
N LYS A 280 24.20 -9.69 2.29
CA LYS A 280 25.41 -10.51 2.52
C LYS A 280 26.65 -10.14 1.69
N CYS A 281 26.46 -9.69 0.46
CA CYS A 281 27.54 -9.37 -0.48
C CYS A 281 27.69 -7.86 -0.73
N MET A 282 27.18 -7.03 0.17
CA MET A 282 27.30 -5.59 0.13
C MET A 282 28.19 -5.11 1.26
N GLY A 283 29.19 -4.29 0.95
CA GLY A 283 29.97 -3.63 1.99
C GLY A 283 29.08 -2.70 2.81
N ASN A 284 29.14 -2.80 4.14
CA ASN A 284 28.35 -1.96 5.06
C ASN A 284 28.48 -0.46 4.75
N SER A 285 29.64 -0.02 4.27
CA SER A 285 29.89 1.37 3.86
C SER A 285 29.07 1.81 2.64
N ILE A 286 28.78 0.90 1.71
CA ILE A 286 27.98 1.21 0.51
C ILE A 286 26.53 1.45 0.91
N VAL A 287 25.99 0.59 1.78
CA VAL A 287 24.62 0.73 2.31
C VAL A 287 24.49 2.06 3.02
N LYS A 288 25.40 2.33 3.97
CA LYS A 288 25.46 3.58 4.75
C LYS A 288 25.53 4.84 3.90
N LYS A 289 26.24 4.78 2.77
CA LYS A 289 26.53 5.97 1.96
C LYS A 289 25.45 6.26 0.91
N PHE A 290 24.88 5.21 0.32
CA PHE A 290 24.06 5.35 -0.87
C PHE A 290 22.59 5.04 -0.66
N MET A 291 22.21 4.32 0.40
CA MET A 291 20.82 3.95 0.63
C MET A 291 19.94 5.20 0.75
N ASP A 292 18.77 5.16 0.13
CA ASP A 292 17.80 6.23 0.27
C ASP A 292 17.08 6.16 1.62
N HIS A 293 17.09 7.28 2.33
CA HIS A 293 16.44 7.48 3.64
C HIS A 293 15.35 8.55 3.58
N SER A 294 14.94 8.93 2.37
CA SER A 294 13.84 9.87 2.16
C SER A 294 12.54 9.34 2.76
N ILE A 295 11.70 10.27 3.19
CA ILE A 295 10.35 9.96 3.66
C ILE A 295 9.45 10.05 2.42
N PRO A 296 8.63 9.02 2.11
CA PRO A 296 7.69 9.09 1.00
C PRO A 296 6.71 10.25 1.18
N ASP A 297 6.58 11.07 0.14
CA ASP A 297 5.51 12.06 0.03
C ASP A 297 4.17 11.34 -0.23
N LEU A 298 3.11 11.80 0.45
CA LEU A 298 1.75 11.25 0.35
C LEU A 298 0.91 12.02 -0.66
#